data_AF-A0AAE4P5Y9-F1
#
_entry.id   AF-A0AAE4P5Y9-F1
#
_cell.length_a   1.000
_cell.length_b   1.000
_cell.length_c   1.000
_cell.angle_alpha   90.00
_cell.angle_beta   90.00
_cell.angle_gamma   90.00
#
_symmetry.space_group_name_H-M   'P 1'
#
loop_
_entity.id
_entity.type
_entity.pdbx_description
1 polymer ?
#
loop_
_entity_poly.entity_id
_entity_poly.type
_entity_poly.pdbx_seq_one_letter_code
_entity_poly.pdbx_strand_id
1 'polypeptide(L)' 'MSEPMVKVRPSPVREGVLVVEMDEAGFDLFRRLLDRAEPRGNDNPKNFAAIKDRIAGAFIAGAHVMGWKG' A
#
# COMPACT_ATOMS: atom_id res chain seq x y z
N MET A 1 -11.00 -1.56 -20.84
CA MET A 1 -10.11 -1.38 -19.68
C MET A 1 -10.04 -2.70 -18.95
N SER A 2 -8.85 -3.21 -18.65
CA SER A 2 -8.67 -4.38 -17.77
C SER A 2 -9.09 -4.04 -16.35
N GLU A 3 -9.58 -5.02 -15.59
CA GLU A 3 -9.86 -4.84 -14.17
C GLU A 3 -8.58 -4.49 -13.40
N PRO A 4 -8.62 -3.57 -12.42
CA PRO A 4 -7.45 -3.25 -11.60
C PRO A 4 -6.90 -4.51 -10.93
N MET A 5 -5.61 -4.78 -11.12
CA MET A 5 -4.98 -5.98 -10.60
C MET A 5 -4.31 -5.70 -9.26
N VAL A 6 -4.67 -6.47 -8.23
CA VAL A 6 -3.90 -6.61 -6.99
C VAL A 6 -3.74 -8.09 -6.69
N LYS A 7 -2.49 -8.55 -6.66
CA LYS A 7 -2.13 -9.94 -6.36
C LYS A 7 -1.21 -9.99 -5.16
N VAL A 8 -1.55 -10.84 -4.19
CA VAL A 8 -0.71 -11.11 -3.03
C VAL A 8 -0.06 -12.46 -3.19
N ARG A 9 1.25 -12.55 -2.98
CA ARG A 9 1.99 -13.81 -3.00
C ARG A 9 3.06 -13.85 -1.90
N PRO A 10 3.49 -15.03 -1.46
CA PRO A 10 4.66 -15.14 -0.59
C PRO A 10 5.88 -14.51 -1.25
N SER A 11 6.71 -13.83 -0.45
CA SER A 11 7.98 -13.30 -0.91
C SER A 11 8.92 -14.45 -1.27
N PRO A 12 9.53 -14.44 -2.47
CA PRO A 12 10.48 -15.47 -2.87
C PRO A 12 11.84 -15.30 -2.17
N VAL A 13 12.09 -14.16 -1.52
CA VAL A 13 13.38 -13.79 -0.93
C VAL A 13 13.36 -13.66 0.58
N ARG A 14 12.18 -13.62 1.22
CA ARG A 14 12.04 -13.47 2.68
C ARG A 14 10.91 -14.33 3.20
N GLU A 15 11.24 -15.30 4.05
CA GLU A 15 10.24 -16.13 4.72
C GLU A 15 9.33 -15.27 5.63
N GLY A 16 8.04 -15.60 5.67
CA GLY A 16 7.04 -14.88 6.45
C GLY A 16 6.63 -13.51 5.90
N VAL A 17 7.18 -13.07 4.75
CA VAL A 17 6.84 -11.79 4.12
C VAL A 17 5.91 -12.02 2.93
N LEU A 18 4.91 -11.16 2.77
CA LEU A 18 4.05 -11.12 1.58
C LEU A 18 4.51 -10.02 0.62
N VAL A 19 4.44 -10.30 -0.68
CA VAL A 19 4.64 -9.36 -1.77
C VAL A 19 3.28 -9.06 -2.37
N VAL A 20 2.98 -7.77 -2.49
CA VAL A 20 1.78 -7.27 -3.17
C VAL A 20 2.21 -6.75 -4.53
N GLU A 21 1.77 -7.41 -5.59
CA GLU A 21 1.93 -6.97 -6.97
C GLU A 21 0.66 -6.23 -7.39
N MET A 22 0.82 -5.05 -7.97
CA MET A 22 -0.30 -4.24 -8.45
C MET A 22 0.08 -3.54 -9.75
N ASP A 23 -0.92 -3.25 -10.58
CA ASP A 23 -0.78 -2.31 -11.70
C ASP A 23 -1.03 -0.87 -11.23
N GLU A 24 -0.89 0.11 -12.13
CA GLU A 24 -1.09 1.53 -11.80
C GLU A 24 -2.51 1.81 -11.27
N ALA A 25 -3.52 1.13 -11.82
CA ALA A 25 -4.91 1.28 -11.37
C ALA A 25 -5.13 0.68 -9.97
N GLY A 26 -4.53 -0.47 -9.68
CA GLY A 26 -4.54 -1.11 -8.37
C GLY A 26 -3.77 -0.30 -7.32
N PHE A 27 -2.67 0.32 -7.72
CA PHE A 27 -1.92 1.27 -6.90
C PHE A 27 -2.79 2.47 -6.49
N ASP A 28 -3.46 3.10 -7.45
CA ASP A 28 -4.36 4.22 -7.21
C ASP A 28 -5.52 3.85 -6.28
N LEU A 29 -6.09 2.67 -6.47
CA LEU A 29 -7.14 2.15 -5.60
C LEU A 29 -6.65 1.98 -4.16
N PHE A 30 -5.48 1.35 -3.99
CA PHE A 30 -4.92 1.12 -2.66
C PHE A 30 -4.56 2.44 -1.97
N ARG A 31 -4.02 3.42 -2.70
CA ARG A 31 -3.73 4.75 -2.17
C ARG A 31 -5.00 5.42 -1.62
N ARG A 32 -6.11 5.38 -2.37
CA ARG A 32 -7.40 5.91 -1.91
C ARG A 32 -7.93 5.21 -0.66
N LEU A 33 -7.69 3.90 -0.52
CA LEU A 33 -8.06 3.15 0.69
C LEU A 33 -7.19 3.57 1.88
N LEU A 34 -5.88 3.72 1.68
CA LEU A 34 -4.96 4.17 2.70
C LEU A 34 -5.32 5.58 3.19
N ASP A 35 -5.62 6.51 2.28
CA ASP A 35 -6.01 7.88 2.62
C ASP A 35 -7.26 7.91 3.50
N ARG A 36 -8.22 7.03 3.24
CA ARG A 36 -9.47 6.87 4.01
C ARG A 36 -9.33 5.98 5.24
N ALA A 37 -8.17 5.36 5.47
CA ALA A 37 -7.97 4.52 6.63
C ALA A 37 -7.98 5.38 7.89
N GLU A 38 -8.82 4.98 8.84
CA GLU A 38 -8.99 5.61 10.15
C GLU A 38 -8.75 4.56 11.25
N PRO A 39 -8.21 4.96 12.41
CA PRO A 39 -8.06 4.06 13.56
C PRO A 39 -9.42 3.56 14.03
N ARG A 40 -9.51 2.31 14.47
CA ARG A 40 -10.76 1.69 14.95
C ARG A 40 -10.67 1.25 16.41
N GLY A 41 -11.77 1.42 17.15
CA GLY A 41 -11.94 0.86 18.50
C GLY A 41 -10.83 1.29 19.47
N ASN A 42 -9.98 0.33 19.84
CA ASN A 42 -8.88 0.49 20.80
C ASN A 42 -7.52 0.76 20.14
N ASP A 43 -7.48 1.09 18.84
CA ASP A 43 -6.24 1.45 18.17
C ASP A 43 -5.61 2.69 18.83
N ASN A 44 -4.30 2.64 19.07
CA ASN A 44 -3.56 3.82 19.51
C ASN A 44 -3.41 4.79 18.32
N PRO A 45 -3.99 6.01 18.36
CA PRO A 45 -4.01 6.91 17.21
C PRO A 45 -2.61 7.32 16.74
N LYS A 46 -1.65 7.45 17.66
CA LYS A 46 -0.26 7.80 17.32
C LYS A 46 0.43 6.68 16.55
N ASN A 47 0.24 5.44 16.99
CA ASN A 47 0.82 4.28 16.31
C ASN A 47 0.17 4.08 14.94
N PHE A 48 -1.15 4.26 14.84
CA PHE A 48 -1.86 4.21 13.57
C PHE A 48 -1.32 5.24 12.58
N ALA A 49 -1.21 6.51 13.00
CA ALA A 49 -0.67 7.57 12.16
C ALA A 49 0.77 7.28 11.70
N ALA A 50 1.64 6.85 12.62
CA ALA A 50 3.02 6.51 12.29
C ALA A 50 3.13 5.35 11.27
N ILE A 51 2.27 4.34 11.39
CA ILE A 51 2.22 3.23 10.44
C ILE A 51 1.68 3.70 9.08
N LYS A 52 0.58 4.48 9.09
CA LYS A 52 -0.02 5.04 7.89
C LYS A 52 0.98 5.90 7.11
N ASP A 53 1.72 6.77 7.79
CA ASP A 53 2.77 7.61 7.19
C ASP A 53 3.89 6.77 6.57
N ARG A 54 4.32 5.70 7.26
CA ARG A 54 5.35 4.80 6.75
C ARG A 54 4.90 4.07 5.49
N ILE A 55 3.66 3.61 5.46
CA ILE A 55 3.08 2.96 4.27
C ILE A 55 2.96 4.00 3.14
N ALA A 56 2.43 5.19 3.41
CA ALA A 56 2.31 6.26 2.43
C ALA A 56 3.65 6.64 1.81
N GLY A 57 4.70 6.78 2.63
CA GLY A 57 6.07 7.03 2.16
C GLY A 57 6.60 5.93 1.23
N ALA A 58 6.33 4.66 1.55
CA ALA A 58 6.71 3.53 0.69
C ALA A 58 5.97 3.57 -0.66
N PHE A 59 4.70 3.96 -0.66
CA PHE A 59 3.90 4.11 -1.89
C PHE A 59 4.40 5.26 -2.76
N ILE A 60 4.75 6.41 -2.18
CA ILE A 60 5.34 7.55 -2.91
C ILE A 60 6.66 7.13 -3.58
N ALA A 61 7.54 6.45 -2.84
CA ALA A 61 8.80 5.95 -3.39
C ALA A 61 8.57 4.91 -4.51
N GLY A 62 7.60 4.02 -4.32
CA GLY A 62 7.21 3.04 -5.33
C GLY A 62 6.70 3.68 -6.63
N ALA A 63 5.78 4.64 -6.52
CA ALA A 63 5.27 5.40 -7.67
C ALA A 63 6.39 6.08 -8.45
N HIS A 64 7.35 6.70 -7.75
CA HIS A 64 8.49 7.36 -8.38
C HIS A 64 9.35 6.39 -9.20
N VAL A 65 9.69 5.21 -8.65
CA VAL A 65 10.49 4.20 -9.35
C VAL A 65 9.76 3.64 -10.57
N MET A 66 8.44 3.50 -10.48
CA MET A 66 7.60 2.95 -11.54
C MET A 66 7.19 4.00 -12.60
N GLY A 67 7.48 5.28 -12.38
CA GLY A 67 7.05 6.38 -13.26
C GLY A 67 5.55 6.67 -13.21
N TRP A 68 4.86 6.19 -12.17
CA TRP A 68 3.44 6.45 -11.95
C TRP A 68 3.23 7.81 -11.32
N LYS A 69 2.12 8.48 -11.66
CA LYS A 69 1.79 9.77 -11.07
C LYS A 69 1.33 9.56 -9.61
N GLY A 70 2.17 9.97 -8.66
CA GLY A 70 1.86 9.96 -7.22
C GLY A 70 0.76 10.96 -6.83
#